data_AF-A0A9Q7AA03-F1
#
_entry.id   AF-A0A9Q7AA03-F1
#
_cell.length_a   1.000
_cell.length_b   1.000
_cell.length_c   1.000
_cell.angle_alpha   90.00
_cell.angle_beta   90.00
_cell.angle_gamma   90.00
#
_symmetry.space_group_name_H-M   'P 1'
#
loop_
_entity.id
_entity.type
_entity.pdbx_description
1 polymer ?
#
loop_
_entity_poly.entity_id
_entity_poly.type
_entity_poly.pdbx_seq_one_letter_code
_entity_poly.pdbx_strand_id
1 'polypeptide(L)'
;MTEMKPRGMKRREVREFRKAGLDVRILPVEEVTGAKMVAIHDWIAERVYPDVDFDDWDESRVRDFCSDTLTLTFGTPESRKNLLTSGSGTAENA
;
A
#
# COMPACT_ATOMS: atom_id res chain seq x y z
N MET A 1 33.67 6.89 13.33
CA MET A 1 32.97 7.38 12.13
C MET A 1 31.50 7.06 12.30
N THR A 2 30.62 8.07 12.32
CA THR A 2 29.18 7.85 12.40
C THR A 2 28.70 7.35 11.03
N GLU A 3 28.12 6.16 10.99
CA GLU A 3 27.61 5.55 9.76
C GLU A 3 26.42 6.37 9.24
N MET A 4 26.60 7.09 8.12
CA MET A 4 25.53 7.89 7.53
C MET A 4 24.56 6.93 6.80
N LYS A 5 23.44 6.60 7.43
CA LYS A 5 22.40 5.77 6.82
C LYS A 5 21.53 6.61 5.87
N PRO A 6 21.18 6.10 4.67
CA PRO A 6 20.22 6.76 3.80
C PRO A 6 18.89 6.95 4.52
N ARG A 7 18.30 8.15 4.43
CA ARG A 7 16.94 8.40 4.92
C ARG A 7 15.91 7.98 3.87
N GLY A 8 14.69 7.68 4.32
CA GLY A 8 13.55 7.51 3.42
C GLY A 8 13.24 8.80 2.65
N MET A 9 12.77 8.65 1.40
CA MET A 9 12.20 9.76 0.64
C MET A 9 10.83 10.11 1.22
N LYS A 10 10.56 11.41 1.32
CA LYS A 10 9.25 11.92 1.70
C LYS A 10 8.28 11.82 0.53
N ARG A 11 6.98 11.67 0.79
CA ARG A 11 5.97 11.59 -0.29
C ARG A 11 5.95 12.82 -1.20
N ARG A 12 6.25 14.01 -0.68
CA ARG A 12 6.42 15.21 -1.52
C ARG A 12 7.58 15.08 -2.51
N GLU A 13 8.70 14.50 -2.09
CA GLU A 13 9.90 14.34 -2.92
C GLU A 13 9.62 13.35 -4.04
N VAL A 14 8.90 12.26 -3.73
CA VAL A 14 8.45 11.28 -4.72
C VAL A 14 7.51 11.92 -5.76
N ARG A 15 6.60 12.81 -5.34
CA ARG A 15 5.75 13.58 -6.27
C ARG A 15 6.56 14.47 -7.20
N GLU A 16 7.60 15.14 -6.70
CA GLU A 16 8.46 15.97 -7.55
C GLU A 16 9.21 15.15 -8.59
N PHE A 17 9.74 13.98 -8.23
CA PHE A 17 10.35 13.06 -9.21
C PHE A 17 9.35 12.66 -10.30
N ARG A 18 8.11 12.36 -9.91
CA ARG A 18 7.05 11.95 -10.85
C ARG A 18 6.60 13.07 -11.77
N LYS A 19 6.55 14.32 -11.28
CA LYS A 19 6.35 15.51 -12.13
C LYS A 19 7.44 15.64 -13.18
N ALA A 20 8.66 15.22 -12.87
CA ALA A 20 9.78 15.15 -13.81
C ALA A 20 9.77 13.89 -14.71
N GLY A 21 8.72 13.07 -14.65
CA GLY A 21 8.59 11.85 -15.45
C GLY A 21 9.32 10.62 -14.89
N LEU A 22 9.84 10.69 -13.66
CA LEU A 22 10.55 9.59 -13.00
C LEU A 22 9.75 9.05 -11.83
N ASP A 23 9.33 7.78 -11.90
CA ASP A 23 8.72 7.11 -10.75
C ASP A 23 9.74 6.25 -10.00
N VAL A 24 10.29 6.81 -8.93
CA VAL A 24 11.30 6.17 -8.07
C VAL A 24 10.80 4.94 -7.31
N ARG A 25 9.49 4.64 -7.39
CA ARG A 25 8.87 3.47 -6.73
C ARG A 25 8.80 2.25 -7.63
N ILE A 26 9.01 2.41 -8.93
CA ILE A 26 8.94 1.33 -9.92
C ILE A 26 10.34 0.72 -10.08
N LEU A 27 10.53 -0.50 -9.60
CA LEU A 27 11.70 -1.34 -9.89
C LEU A 27 11.59 -1.92 -11.33
N PRO A 28 12.70 -2.36 -11.96
CA PRO A 28 12.73 -2.68 -13.39
C PRO A 28 11.65 -3.68 -13.84
N VAL A 29 10.64 -3.14 -14.54
CA VAL A 29 9.78 -3.60 -15.67
C VAL A 29 9.13 -5.00 -15.64
N GLU A 30 9.59 -5.99 -14.86
CA GLU A 30 9.03 -7.35 -14.90
C GLU A 30 7.89 -7.59 -13.90
N GLU A 31 7.74 -6.75 -12.88
CA GLU A 31 6.66 -6.89 -11.88
C GLU A 31 5.46 -5.98 -12.18
N VAL A 32 4.59 -6.40 -13.10
CA VAL A 32 3.26 -5.81 -13.32
C VAL A 32 2.49 -5.62 -12.00
N THR A 33 2.70 -6.52 -11.04
CA THR A 33 2.13 -6.46 -9.70
C THR A 33 2.62 -5.26 -8.90
N GLY A 34 3.92 -4.96 -8.96
CA GLY A 34 4.51 -3.81 -8.25
C GLY A 34 3.91 -2.48 -8.72
N ALA A 35 3.82 -2.27 -10.03
CA ALA A 35 3.23 -1.05 -10.59
C ALA A 35 1.75 -0.88 -10.23
N LYS A 36 0.97 -1.97 -10.23
CA LYS A 36 -0.44 -1.94 -9.83
C LYS A 36 -0.62 -1.62 -8.34
N MET A 37 0.21 -2.20 -7.47
CA MET A 37 0.16 -1.91 -6.03
C MET A 37 0.50 -0.45 -5.74
N VAL A 38 1.49 0.10 -6.43
CA VAL A 38 1.87 1.51 -6.35
C VAL A 38 0.69 2.42 -6.71
N ALA A 39 -0.06 2.11 -7.78
CA ALA A 39 -1.25 2.87 -8.17
C ALA A 39 -2.40 2.75 -7.14
N ILE A 40 -2.61 1.55 -6.57
CA ILE A 40 -3.62 1.34 -5.53
C ILE A 40 -3.31 2.15 -4.28
N HIS A 41 -2.05 2.18 -3.84
CA HIS A 41 -1.65 2.96 -2.67
C HIS A 41 -1.89 4.46 -2.87
N ASP A 42 -1.61 4.99 -4.07
CA ASP A 42 -1.93 6.40 -4.38
C ASP A 42 -3.43 6.65 -4.33
N TRP A 43 -4.22 5.76 -4.92
CA TRP A 43 -5.67 5.88 -4.90
C TRP A 43 -6.20 5.88 -3.47
N ILE A 44 -5.69 5.03 -2.59
CA ILE A 44 -6.09 5.00 -1.17
C ILE A 44 -5.73 6.32 -0.49
N ALA A 45 -4.48 6.77 -0.61
CA ALA A 45 -4.04 8.01 0.01
C ALA A 45 -4.86 9.22 -0.46
N GLU A 46 -5.20 9.30 -1.74
CA GLU A 46 -5.90 10.46 -2.32
C GLU A 46 -7.43 10.41 -2.18
N ARG A 47 -8.02 9.20 -2.15
CA ARG A 47 -9.49 9.04 -2.20
C ARG A 47 -10.11 8.55 -0.91
N VAL A 48 -9.40 7.73 -0.14
CA VAL A 48 -9.89 7.22 1.16
C VAL A 48 -9.50 8.18 2.28
N TYR A 49 -8.33 8.82 2.19
CA TYR A 49 -7.82 9.74 3.20
C TYR A 49 -7.48 11.13 2.64
N PRO A 50 -8.42 11.81 1.95
CA PRO A 50 -8.14 13.10 1.30
C PRO A 50 -7.73 14.21 2.28
N ASP A 51 -8.12 14.10 3.55
CA ASP A 51 -7.87 15.10 4.59
C ASP A 51 -6.53 14.89 5.34
N VAL A 52 -5.80 13.81 5.03
CA VAL A 52 -4.54 13.49 5.70
C VAL A 52 -3.37 14.01 4.88
N ASP A 53 -2.57 14.89 5.50
CA ASP A 53 -1.32 15.37 4.90
C ASP A 53 -0.19 14.34 5.09
N PHE A 54 0.17 13.70 3.98
CA PHE A 54 1.26 12.72 3.91
C PHE A 54 2.58 13.33 3.43
N ASP A 55 2.66 14.64 3.16
CA ASP A 55 3.83 15.28 2.52
C ASP A 55 5.13 15.03 3.28
N ASP A 56 5.07 15.07 4.62
CA ASP A 56 6.21 14.87 5.53
C ASP A 56 6.43 13.42 5.96
N TRP A 57 5.58 12.50 5.50
CA TRP A 57 5.72 11.09 5.82
C TRP A 57 6.74 10.46 4.88
N ASP A 58 7.52 9.53 5.43
CA ASP A 58 8.37 8.68 4.61
C ASP A 58 7.47 7.84 3.70
N GLU A 59 7.83 7.73 2.41
CA GLU A 59 7.01 7.06 1.42
C GLU A 59 6.75 5.59 1.78
N SER A 60 7.71 4.91 2.42
CA SER A 60 7.52 3.55 2.94
C SER A 60 6.41 3.50 3.98
N ARG A 61 6.36 4.47 4.90
CA ARG A 61 5.31 4.57 5.92
C ARG A 61 3.93 4.79 5.31
N VAL A 62 3.85 5.60 4.25
CA VAL A 62 2.57 5.81 3.54
C VAL A 62 2.11 4.52 2.85
N ARG A 63 3.04 3.78 2.24
CA ARG A 63 2.73 2.48 1.63
C ARG A 63 2.26 1.45 2.65
N ASP A 64 2.92 1.37 3.81
CA ASP A 64 2.53 0.45 4.88
C ASP A 64 1.12 0.79 5.38
N PHE A 65 0.85 2.07 5.65
CA PHE A 65 -0.47 2.55 6.04
C PHE A 65 -1.58 2.21 5.02
N CYS A 66 -1.29 2.37 3.72
CA CYS A 66 -2.23 1.99 2.66
C CYS A 66 -2.40 0.47 2.55
N SER A 67 -1.32 -0.30 2.79
CA SER A 67 -1.36 -1.76 2.80
C SER A 67 -2.21 -2.28 3.95
N ASP A 68 -2.07 -1.69 5.14
CA ASP A 68 -2.90 -2.01 6.31
C ASP A 68 -4.39 -1.73 6.02
N THR A 69 -4.69 -0.63 5.31
CA THR A 69 -6.07 -0.32 4.88
C THR A 69 -6.62 -1.41 3.95
N LEU A 70 -5.82 -1.92 3.01
CA LEU A 70 -6.22 -3.04 2.15
C LEU A 70 -6.44 -4.32 2.97
N THR A 71 -5.53 -4.64 3.90
CA THR A 71 -5.65 -5.82 4.75
C THR A 71 -6.87 -5.74 5.66
N LEU A 72 -7.20 -4.57 6.20
CA LEU A 72 -8.41 -4.37 7.00
C LEU A 72 -9.68 -4.58 6.16
N THR A 73 -9.67 -4.08 4.93
CA THR A 73 -10.84 -4.12 4.04
C THR A 73 -11.09 -5.50 3.45
N PHE A 74 -10.03 -6.18 3.00
CA PHE A 74 -10.13 -7.44 2.25
C PHE A 74 -9.66 -8.66 3.04
N GLY A 75 -9.09 -8.47 4.24
CA GLY A 75 -8.42 -9.53 4.98
C GLY A 75 -7.04 -9.88 4.41
N THR A 76 -6.32 -10.74 5.13
CA THR A 76 -5.14 -11.41 4.58
C THR A 76 -5.55 -12.57 3.66
N PRO A 77 -4.69 -13.04 2.75
CA PRO A 77 -4.94 -14.28 2.01
C PRO A 77 -5.37 -15.45 2.91
N GLU A 78 -4.76 -15.58 4.08
CA GLU A 78 -5.05 -16.61 5.08
C GLU A 78 -6.42 -16.40 5.75
N SER A 79 -6.78 -15.16 6.09
CA SER A 79 -8.07 -14.87 6.72
C SER A 79 -9.24 -15.07 5.73
N ARG A 80 -9.04 -14.78 4.44
CA ARG A 80 -10.04 -15.04 3.39
C ARG A 80 -10.32 -16.52 3.20
N LYS A 81 -9.31 -17.39 3.31
CA LYS A 81 -9.47 -18.85 3.25
C LYS A 81 -10.37 -19.36 4.38
N ASN A 82 -10.23 -18.81 5.59
CA ASN A 82 -11.03 -19.18 6.76
C ASN A 82 -12.50 -18.72 6.67
N LEU A 83 -12.78 -17.61 5.97
CA LEU A 83 -14.14 -17.15 5.69
C LEU A 83 -14.89 -18.09 4.72
N LEU A 84 -14.20 -18.58 3.69
CA LEU A 84 -14.79 -19.48 2.69
C LEU A 84 -15.08 -20.88 3.24
N THR A 85 -14.29 -21.36 4.20
CA THR A 85 -14.53 -22.66 4.86
C THR A 85 -15.57 -22.62 5.97
N SER A 86 -15.88 -21.44 6.52
CA SER A 86 -16.92 -21.27 7.56
C SER A 86 -18.33 -21.06 6.98
N GLY A 87 -18.44 -20.68 5.70
CA GLY A 87 -19.73 -20.56 4.98
C GLY A 87 -20.37 -21.89 4.54
N SER A 88 -19.71 -23.03 4.76
CA SER A 88 -20.19 -24.36 4.36
C SER A 88 -20.78 -25.17 5.54
N GLY A 89 -20.96 -24.57 6.72
CA GLY A 89 -21.16 -25.32 7.98
C GLY A 89 -22.40 -24.99 8.82
N THR A 90 -23.36 -24.20 8.35
CA THR A 90 -24.60 -23.94 9.12
C THR A 90 -25.82 -23.89 8.21
N ALA A 91 -26.17 -25.03 7.63
CA ALA A 91 -27.48 -25.26 7.06
C ALA A 91 -27.86 -26.74 7.25
N GLU A 92 -28.02 -27.17 8.50
CA GLU A 92 -28.84 -28.33 8.84
C GLU A 92 -29.14 -28.34 10.34
N ASN A 93 -30.43 -28.44 10.66
CA ASN A 93 -31.09 -28.54 11.98
C ASN A 93 -31.57 -27.23 12.63
N ALA A 94 -32.68 -26.71 12.10
CA ALA A 94 -33.79 -26.17 12.88
C ALA A 94 -35.12 -26.61 12.25
#